data_AF-A0A6C0LYZ1-F1
#
_entry.id   AF-A0A6C0LYZ1-F1
#
_cell.length_a   1.000
_cell.length_b   1.000
_cell.length_c   1.000
_cell.angle_alpha   90.00
_cell.angle_beta   90.00
_cell.angle_gamma   90.00
#
_symmetry.space_group_name_H-M   'P 1'
#
loop_
_entity.id
_entity.type
_entity.pdbx_description
1 polymer ?
#
loop_
_entity_poly.entity_id
_entity_poly.type
_entity_poly.pdbx_seq_one_letter_code
_entity_poly.pdbx_strand_id
1 'polypeptide(L)'
;MNTYHTVVCVCAHCVMNMYTLPHGTATSLTEYEFPSWIETLYCSFRGLTSLVGCPSTVRNIICQGNKLTSFEGCPSGVTYICMPDNKLTSLVGCPESVTHLNCSNNMITSLVGCPAGMLLLNCGNNKIATLGGLPSGITELTCYSNELTTLVGCPDTVTALFCHSNRLTSLEGCPPNIEYLNFDHNEGIPMLESCPPQYPTLTQNQWEAVQKERKYSHLHIY
;
A
#
# COMPACT_ATOMS: atom_id res chain seq x y z
N MET A 1 -23.75 16.31 -15.51
CA MET A 1 -23.53 15.45 -16.69
C MET A 1 -22.30 14.61 -16.41
N ASN A 2 -22.53 13.38 -15.93
CA ASN A 2 -21.48 12.44 -15.58
C ASN A 2 -21.08 11.66 -16.82
N THR A 3 -19.81 11.73 -17.21
CA THR A 3 -19.18 10.75 -18.10
C THR A 3 -18.31 9.84 -17.25
N TYR A 4 -18.88 8.71 -16.86
CA TYR A 4 -18.11 7.56 -16.39
C TYR A 4 -17.39 6.96 -17.60
N HIS A 5 -16.07 7.01 -17.60
CA HIS A 5 -15.27 6.23 -18.55
C HIS A 5 -15.28 4.77 -18.10
N THR A 6 -16.12 3.99 -18.77
CA THR A 6 -16.06 2.54 -18.84
C THR A 6 -14.76 2.16 -19.55
N VAL A 7 -13.79 1.58 -18.83
CA VAL A 7 -12.74 0.79 -19.50
C VAL A 7 -13.32 -0.59 -19.73
N VAL A 8 -13.82 -0.79 -20.95
CA VAL A 8 -14.17 -2.08 -21.51
C VAL A 8 -12.85 -2.82 -21.79
N CYS A 9 -12.59 -3.92 -21.09
CA CYS A 9 -11.57 -4.87 -21.55
C CYS A 9 -12.25 -5.89 -22.47
N VAL A 10 -12.03 -5.74 -23.78
CA VAL A 10 -12.50 -6.66 -24.81
C VAL A 10 -11.45 -7.76 -24.99
N CYS A 11 -11.73 -8.98 -24.51
CA CYS A 11 -11.26 -10.19 -25.18
C CYS A 11 -12.15 -11.38 -24.79
N ALA A 12 -12.85 -11.94 -25.78
CA ALA A 12 -13.60 -13.18 -25.65
C ALA A 12 -12.61 -14.36 -25.50
N HIS A 13 -12.82 -15.19 -24.48
CA HIS A 13 -12.05 -16.40 -24.06
C HIS A 13 -11.09 -16.28 -22.85
N CYS A 14 -11.36 -15.43 -21.86
CA CYS A 14 -10.90 -15.69 -20.49
C CYS A 14 -12.10 -16.09 -19.63
N VAL A 15 -12.12 -17.30 -19.10
CA VAL A 15 -12.99 -17.66 -17.98
C VAL A 15 -12.52 -16.81 -16.80
N MET A 16 -13.14 -15.65 -16.61
CA MET A 16 -12.76 -14.74 -15.52
C MET A 16 -13.26 -15.37 -14.22
N ASN A 17 -12.36 -15.96 -13.43
CA ASN A 17 -12.63 -16.51 -12.09
C ASN A 17 -12.90 -15.40 -11.06
N MET A 18 -13.77 -14.45 -11.43
CA MET A 18 -14.06 -13.21 -10.72
C MET A 18 -15.48 -13.23 -10.20
N TYR A 19 -15.66 -12.76 -8.97
CA TYR A 19 -16.96 -12.59 -8.35
C TYR A 19 -17.08 -11.20 -7.74
N THR A 20 -18.06 -10.44 -8.22
CA THR A 20 -18.45 -9.17 -7.62
C THR A 20 -19.58 -9.44 -6.65
N LEU A 21 -19.32 -9.19 -5.37
CA LEU A 21 -20.33 -9.31 -4.33
C LEU A 21 -21.55 -8.46 -4.73
N PRO A 22 -22.81 -8.87 -4.51
CA PRO A 22 -23.96 -8.00 -4.77
C PRO A 22 -24.17 -6.98 -3.64
N HIS A 23 -24.80 -5.83 -3.94
CA HIS A 23 -25.16 -4.84 -2.91
C HIS A 23 -26.01 -5.50 -1.82
N GLY A 24 -25.76 -5.13 -0.56
CA GLY A 24 -26.47 -5.71 0.58
C GLY A 24 -26.11 -5.01 1.89
N THR A 25 -26.74 -5.45 2.97
CA THR A 25 -26.53 -4.93 4.33
C THR A 25 -25.64 -5.84 5.18
N ALA A 26 -25.20 -6.96 4.63
CA ALA A 26 -24.35 -7.91 5.34
C ALA A 26 -23.02 -7.25 5.74
N THR A 27 -22.56 -7.57 6.95
CA THR A 27 -21.32 -7.03 7.52
C THR A 27 -20.17 -8.06 7.49
N SER A 28 -20.44 -9.28 7.03
CA SER A 28 -19.47 -10.33 6.75
C SER A 28 -19.85 -11.06 5.46
N LEU A 29 -19.07 -12.08 5.07
CA LEU A 29 -19.29 -12.86 3.86
C LEU A 29 -20.10 -14.15 4.10
N THR A 30 -20.51 -14.45 5.34
CA THR A 30 -21.17 -15.73 5.69
C THR A 30 -22.54 -15.93 5.06
N GLU A 31 -23.21 -14.84 4.67
CA GLU A 31 -24.55 -14.88 4.05
C GLU A 31 -24.52 -15.09 2.53
N TYR A 32 -23.33 -15.15 1.94
CA TYR A 32 -23.16 -15.27 0.49
C TYR A 32 -22.75 -16.69 0.11
N GLU A 33 -23.41 -17.22 -0.91
CA GLU A 33 -22.98 -18.43 -1.58
C GLU A 33 -22.03 -18.07 -2.73
N PHE A 34 -20.82 -18.59 -2.66
CA PHE A 34 -19.79 -18.34 -3.65
C PHE A 34 -19.62 -19.53 -4.60
N PRO A 35 -19.43 -19.28 -5.91
CA PRO A 35 -19.02 -20.34 -6.83
C PRO A 35 -17.69 -20.97 -6.42
N SER A 36 -17.54 -22.28 -6.64
CA SER A 36 -16.33 -23.02 -6.26
C SER A 36 -15.07 -22.65 -7.06
N TRP A 37 -15.22 -21.87 -8.14
CA TRP A 37 -14.14 -21.48 -9.03
C TRP A 37 -13.61 -20.07 -8.77
N ILE A 38 -14.15 -19.32 -7.80
CA ILE A 38 -13.73 -17.92 -7.62
C ILE A 38 -12.28 -17.83 -7.16
N GLU A 39 -11.52 -16.96 -7.79
CA GLU A 39 -10.14 -16.64 -7.44
C GLU A 39 -9.97 -15.14 -7.13
N THR A 40 -10.85 -14.29 -7.65
CA THR A 40 -10.83 -12.85 -7.40
C THR A 40 -12.18 -12.38 -6.85
N LEU A 41 -12.16 -11.77 -5.68
CA LEU A 41 -13.34 -11.23 -5.01
C LEU A 41 -13.34 -9.69 -5.04
N TYR A 42 -14.41 -9.10 -5.60
CA TYR A 42 -14.68 -7.66 -5.54
C TYR A 42 -15.78 -7.39 -4.50
N CYS A 43 -15.40 -6.78 -3.37
CA CYS A 43 -16.28 -6.48 -2.22
C CYS A 43 -16.20 -5.02 -1.75
N SER A 44 -15.81 -4.08 -2.61
CA SER A 44 -15.69 -2.67 -2.23
C SER A 44 -17.05 -2.01 -1.87
N PHE A 45 -17.01 -1.11 -0.89
CA PHE A 45 -18.11 -0.24 -0.45
C PHE A 45 -19.34 -0.97 0.07
N ARG A 46 -19.15 -2.00 0.91
CA ARG A 46 -20.23 -2.86 1.43
C ARG A 46 -20.48 -2.76 2.92
N GLY A 47 -19.68 -1.95 3.62
CA GLY A 47 -19.79 -1.82 5.07
C GLY A 47 -19.37 -3.09 5.82
N LEU A 48 -18.57 -3.96 5.18
CA LEU A 48 -18.04 -5.17 5.81
C LEU A 48 -17.16 -4.81 7.01
N THR A 49 -17.33 -5.51 8.12
CA THR A 49 -16.51 -5.40 9.33
C THR A 49 -15.52 -6.56 9.45
N SER A 50 -15.77 -7.68 8.76
CA SER A 50 -14.86 -8.82 8.62
C SER A 50 -15.00 -9.48 7.25
N LEU A 51 -14.02 -10.32 6.88
CA LEU A 51 -14.07 -11.16 5.68
C LEU A 51 -14.46 -12.61 6.00
N VAL A 52 -15.00 -12.87 7.20
CA VAL A 52 -15.42 -14.21 7.62
C VAL A 52 -16.45 -14.75 6.62
N GLY A 53 -16.21 -15.96 6.12
CA GLY A 53 -16.98 -16.55 5.03
C GLY A 53 -16.32 -16.41 3.64
N CYS A 54 -15.16 -15.74 3.52
CA CYS A 54 -14.42 -15.69 2.26
C CYS A 54 -13.97 -17.09 1.82
N PRO A 55 -14.23 -17.51 0.57
CA PRO A 55 -13.82 -18.83 0.09
C PRO A 55 -12.30 -19.00 0.05
N SER A 56 -11.83 -20.20 0.41
CA SER A 56 -10.40 -20.54 0.40
C SER A 56 -9.77 -20.58 -0.99
N THR A 57 -10.59 -20.55 -2.06
CA THR A 57 -10.14 -20.49 -3.46
C THR A 57 -9.68 -19.08 -3.86
N VAL A 58 -10.10 -18.05 -3.13
CA VAL A 58 -9.73 -16.65 -3.43
C VAL A 58 -8.23 -16.45 -3.28
N ARG A 59 -7.64 -15.78 -4.27
CA ARG A 59 -6.23 -15.38 -4.36
C ARG A 59 -6.07 -13.86 -4.41
N ASN A 60 -7.09 -13.14 -4.90
CA ASN A 60 -7.08 -11.69 -5.03
C ASN A 60 -8.32 -11.08 -4.36
N ILE A 61 -8.14 -10.07 -3.51
CA ILE A 61 -9.23 -9.38 -2.83
C ILE A 61 -9.18 -7.88 -3.15
N ILE A 62 -10.29 -7.34 -3.66
CA ILE A 62 -10.50 -5.91 -3.86
C ILE A 62 -11.66 -5.46 -2.96
N CYS A 63 -11.35 -4.81 -1.83
CA CYS A 63 -12.31 -4.55 -0.75
C CYS A 63 -12.20 -3.14 -0.15
N GLN A 64 -12.06 -2.13 -1.02
CA GLN A 64 -11.96 -0.73 -0.63
C GLN A 64 -13.22 -0.23 0.09
N GLY A 65 -13.08 0.74 1.01
CA GLY A 65 -14.21 1.52 1.49
C GLY A 65 -15.16 0.73 2.39
N ASN A 66 -14.60 -0.15 3.23
CA ASN A 66 -15.35 -0.95 4.18
C ASN A 66 -15.07 -0.48 5.62
N LYS A 67 -15.41 -1.29 6.62
CA LYS A 67 -15.22 -1.02 8.05
C LYS A 67 -14.32 -2.08 8.70
N LEU A 68 -13.45 -2.72 7.91
CA LEU A 68 -12.55 -3.77 8.38
C LEU A 68 -11.57 -3.18 9.41
N THR A 69 -11.43 -3.85 10.56
CA THR A 69 -10.49 -3.45 11.63
C THR A 69 -9.29 -4.39 11.77
N SER A 70 -9.39 -5.57 11.15
CA SER A 70 -8.37 -6.62 11.12
C SER A 70 -8.47 -7.42 9.81
N PHE A 71 -7.56 -8.37 9.61
CA PHE A 71 -7.59 -9.34 8.51
C PHE A 71 -8.45 -10.58 8.84
N GLU A 72 -9.35 -10.49 9.82
CA GLU A 72 -10.20 -11.60 10.21
C GLU A 72 -11.04 -12.13 9.04
N GLY A 73 -10.92 -13.44 8.78
CA GLY A 73 -11.61 -14.11 7.68
C GLY A 73 -10.92 -14.00 6.33
N CYS A 74 -9.74 -13.35 6.23
CA CYS A 74 -8.91 -13.46 5.04
C CYS A 74 -8.53 -14.94 4.79
N PRO A 75 -8.72 -15.46 3.57
CA PRO A 75 -8.34 -16.84 3.26
C PRO A 75 -6.81 -16.97 3.22
N SER A 76 -6.29 -18.08 3.75
CA SER A 76 -4.84 -18.29 3.94
C SER A 76 -4.02 -18.40 2.64
N GLY A 77 -4.68 -18.51 1.48
CA GLY A 77 -4.02 -18.59 0.17
C GLY A 77 -4.01 -17.28 -0.61
N VAL A 78 -4.53 -16.18 -0.04
CA VAL A 78 -4.58 -14.89 -0.74
C VAL A 78 -3.17 -14.32 -0.93
N THR A 79 -2.86 -13.88 -2.15
CA THR A 79 -1.53 -13.35 -2.50
C THR A 79 -1.56 -11.85 -2.78
N TYR A 80 -2.71 -11.34 -3.24
CA TYR A 80 -2.93 -9.93 -3.54
C TYR A 80 -4.12 -9.39 -2.75
N ILE A 81 -3.91 -8.31 -2.01
CA ILE A 81 -5.00 -7.61 -1.35
C ILE A 81 -4.94 -6.10 -1.59
N CYS A 82 -6.05 -5.54 -2.06
CA CYS A 82 -6.28 -4.11 -2.16
C CYS A 82 -7.50 -3.75 -1.29
N MET A 83 -7.24 -3.09 -0.16
CA MET A 83 -8.27 -2.70 0.82
C MET A 83 -8.09 -1.28 1.36
N PRO A 84 -7.89 -0.27 0.50
CA PRO A 84 -7.81 1.10 0.98
C PRO A 84 -9.12 1.56 1.63
N ASP A 85 -9.06 2.64 2.41
CA ASP A 85 -10.24 3.26 3.04
C ASP A 85 -10.99 2.28 3.95
N ASN A 86 -10.27 1.70 4.91
CA ASN A 86 -10.81 0.82 5.95
C ASN A 86 -10.46 1.39 7.34
N LYS A 87 -10.52 0.55 8.38
CA LYS A 87 -10.21 0.93 9.77
C LYS A 87 -9.14 0.03 10.39
N LEU A 88 -8.26 -0.55 9.57
CA LEU A 88 -7.17 -1.39 10.05
C LEU A 88 -6.27 -0.57 10.99
N THR A 89 -5.87 -1.20 12.10
CA THR A 89 -4.98 -0.57 13.10
C THR A 89 -3.59 -1.22 13.14
N SER A 90 -3.44 -2.42 12.57
CA SER A 90 -2.18 -3.13 12.46
C SER A 90 -2.19 -4.09 11.26
N LEU A 91 -1.02 -4.65 10.93
CA LEU A 91 -0.89 -5.72 9.94
C LEU A 91 -1.01 -7.13 10.54
N VAL A 92 -1.19 -7.25 11.86
CA VAL A 92 -1.29 -8.55 12.53
C VAL A 92 -2.48 -9.34 11.99
N GLY A 93 -2.23 -10.61 11.66
CA GLY A 93 -3.21 -11.50 11.06
C GLY A 93 -3.32 -11.40 9.53
N CYS A 94 -2.53 -10.55 8.88
CA CYS A 94 -2.37 -10.60 7.42
C CYS A 94 -1.84 -11.98 7.00
N PRO A 95 -2.44 -12.67 6.02
CA PRO A 95 -2.00 -14.01 5.63
C PRO A 95 -0.55 -14.02 5.12
N GLU A 96 0.24 -15.01 5.55
CA GLU A 96 1.66 -15.15 5.18
C GLU A 96 1.91 -15.31 3.66
N SER A 97 0.90 -15.72 2.91
CA SER A 97 0.96 -15.85 1.45
C SER A 97 0.91 -14.52 0.71
N VAL A 98 0.55 -13.41 1.38
CA VAL A 98 0.41 -12.10 0.74
C VAL A 98 1.77 -11.57 0.32
N THR A 99 1.91 -11.29 -0.97
CA THR A 99 3.10 -10.67 -1.56
C THR A 99 2.84 -9.22 -1.98
N HIS A 100 1.57 -8.84 -2.16
CA HIS A 100 1.14 -7.52 -2.60
C HIS A 100 0.01 -7.01 -1.71
N LEU A 101 0.24 -5.91 -1.00
CA LEU A 101 -0.75 -5.30 -0.11
C LEU A 101 -0.89 -3.80 -0.35
N ASN A 102 -2.11 -3.37 -0.67
CA ASN A 102 -2.52 -1.97 -0.55
C ASN A 102 -3.49 -1.82 0.63
N CYS A 103 -3.02 -1.18 1.69
CA CYS A 103 -3.75 -0.84 2.91
C CYS A 103 -3.71 0.67 3.19
N SER A 104 -3.61 1.49 2.14
CA SER A 104 -3.63 2.95 2.28
C SER A 104 -4.93 3.48 2.89
N ASN A 105 -4.91 4.67 3.47
CA ASN A 105 -6.07 5.29 4.13
C ASN A 105 -6.69 4.37 5.21
N ASN A 106 -5.87 3.97 6.17
CA ASN A 106 -6.28 3.21 7.35
C ASN A 106 -5.81 3.93 8.62
N MET A 107 -5.73 3.22 9.75
CA MET A 107 -5.27 3.76 11.04
C MET A 107 -4.06 2.97 11.56
N ILE A 108 -3.26 2.41 10.66
CA ILE A 108 -2.11 1.57 11.01
C ILE A 108 -1.03 2.44 11.67
N THR A 109 -0.55 2.00 12.83
CA THR A 109 0.50 2.71 13.60
C THR A 109 1.85 2.01 13.56
N SER A 110 1.88 0.73 13.19
CA SER A 110 3.09 -0.10 13.14
C SER A 110 3.02 -1.11 12.00
N LEU A 111 4.18 -1.44 11.44
CA LEU A 111 4.34 -2.42 10.37
C LEU A 111 4.59 -3.83 10.90
N VAL A 112 4.62 -4.02 12.22
CA VAL A 112 4.64 -5.36 12.84
C VAL A 112 3.45 -6.20 12.35
N GLY A 113 3.74 -7.45 11.98
CA GLY A 113 2.76 -8.36 11.38
C GLY A 113 2.75 -8.32 9.85
N CYS A 114 3.65 -7.57 9.21
CA CYS A 114 3.86 -7.66 7.77
C CYS A 114 4.36 -9.08 7.39
N PRO A 115 3.68 -9.78 6.46
CA PRO A 115 4.06 -11.12 6.00
C PRO A 115 5.51 -11.23 5.52
N ALA A 116 6.19 -12.34 5.84
CA ALA A 116 7.61 -12.49 5.51
C ALA A 116 7.90 -12.47 3.99
N GLY A 117 6.92 -12.90 3.16
CA GLY A 117 6.99 -12.91 1.70
C GLY A 117 6.54 -11.62 1.01
N MET A 118 6.28 -10.54 1.74
CA MET A 118 5.82 -9.27 1.16
C MET A 118 6.87 -8.71 0.18
N LEU A 119 6.44 -8.35 -1.02
CA LEU A 119 7.28 -7.74 -2.05
C LEU A 119 6.90 -6.27 -2.25
N LEU A 120 5.60 -5.98 -2.40
CA LEU A 120 5.08 -4.63 -2.66
C LEU A 120 4.08 -4.22 -1.57
N LEU A 121 4.38 -3.13 -0.87
CA LEU A 121 3.52 -2.59 0.18
C LEU A 121 3.16 -1.14 -0.09
N ASN A 122 1.86 -0.86 -0.17
CA ASN A 122 1.30 0.48 -0.08
C ASN A 122 0.56 0.65 1.25
N CYS A 123 1.11 1.48 2.12
CA CYS A 123 0.60 1.85 3.44
C CYS A 123 0.49 3.38 3.61
N GLY A 124 0.34 4.12 2.51
CA GLY A 124 0.20 5.59 2.57
C GLY A 124 -1.05 6.06 3.33
N ASN A 125 -1.06 7.30 3.81
CA ASN A 125 -2.14 7.86 4.64
C ASN A 125 -2.50 6.97 5.83
N ASN A 126 -1.52 6.71 6.70
CA ASN A 126 -1.69 5.99 7.96
C ASN A 126 -1.05 6.82 9.09
N LYS A 127 -0.73 6.19 10.24
CA LYS A 127 -0.12 6.83 11.41
C LYS A 127 1.20 6.16 11.78
N ILE A 128 1.95 5.70 10.77
CA ILE A 128 3.18 4.94 10.96
C ILE A 128 4.30 5.91 11.34
N ALA A 129 4.91 5.69 12.50
CA ALA A 129 6.01 6.53 12.99
C ALA A 129 7.41 5.96 12.67
N THR A 130 7.51 4.66 12.39
CA THR A 130 8.79 3.97 12.10
C THR A 130 8.62 2.91 11.03
N LEU A 131 9.67 2.65 10.24
CA LEU A 131 9.69 1.56 9.26
C LEU A 131 10.04 0.18 9.87
N GLY A 132 10.28 0.11 11.18
CA GLY A 132 10.51 -1.14 11.89
C GLY A 132 9.35 -2.12 11.76
N GLY A 133 9.68 -3.39 11.53
CA GLY A 133 8.71 -4.48 11.33
C GLY A 133 8.51 -4.89 9.87
N LEU A 134 9.10 -4.17 8.91
CA LEU A 134 9.13 -4.60 7.52
C LEU A 134 10.02 -5.84 7.34
N PRO A 135 9.60 -6.83 6.52
CA PRO A 135 10.42 -7.97 6.15
C PRO A 135 11.51 -7.56 5.16
N SER A 136 12.60 -8.34 5.11
CA SER A 136 13.76 -8.07 4.26
C SER A 136 13.53 -8.31 2.76
N GLY A 137 12.33 -8.74 2.34
CA GLY A 137 12.01 -9.08 0.96
C GLY A 137 11.34 -7.96 0.16
N ILE A 138 10.97 -6.84 0.80
CA ILE A 138 10.22 -5.76 0.13
C ILE A 138 11.14 -5.05 -0.87
N THR A 139 10.64 -4.88 -2.09
CA THR A 139 11.32 -4.18 -3.17
C THR A 139 10.69 -2.82 -3.45
N GLU A 140 9.38 -2.67 -3.22
CA GLU A 140 8.65 -1.40 -3.40
C GLU A 140 7.85 -1.04 -2.15
N LEU A 141 8.09 0.16 -1.64
CA LEU A 141 7.43 0.70 -0.46
C LEU A 141 6.82 2.07 -0.75
N THR A 142 5.49 2.12 -0.66
CA THR A 142 4.72 3.37 -0.67
C THR A 142 4.22 3.66 0.74
N CYS A 143 4.75 4.69 1.39
CA CYS A 143 4.47 5.07 2.78
C CYS A 143 4.24 6.59 2.96
N TYR A 144 3.76 7.24 1.91
CA TYR A 144 3.46 8.67 1.94
C TYR A 144 2.43 9.06 3.00
N SER A 145 2.42 10.32 3.45
CA SER A 145 1.44 10.84 4.41
C SER A 145 1.34 9.97 5.68
N ASN A 146 2.48 9.76 6.33
CA ASN A 146 2.59 9.09 7.63
C ASN A 146 3.27 10.03 8.64
N GLU A 147 3.77 9.49 9.75
CA GLU A 147 4.41 10.23 10.83
C GLU A 147 5.92 9.93 10.92
N LEU A 148 6.53 9.45 9.83
CA LEU A 148 7.94 9.07 9.80
C LEU A 148 8.83 10.28 10.05
N THR A 149 9.82 10.12 10.93
CA THR A 149 10.87 11.14 11.23
C THR A 149 12.24 10.75 10.67
N THR A 150 12.46 9.46 10.44
CA THR A 150 13.63 8.88 9.77
C THR A 150 13.18 7.72 8.88
N LEU A 151 14.08 7.21 8.04
CA LEU A 151 13.86 6.00 7.25
C LEU A 151 14.50 4.76 7.91
N VAL A 152 14.98 4.88 9.15
CA VAL A 152 15.58 3.76 9.89
C VAL A 152 14.57 2.60 9.99
N GLY A 153 15.04 1.40 9.62
CA GLY A 153 14.23 0.19 9.51
C GLY A 153 13.71 -0.11 8.11
N CYS A 154 13.96 0.75 7.12
CA CYS A 154 13.71 0.42 5.72
C CYS A 154 14.64 -0.72 5.27
N PRO A 155 14.13 -1.79 4.64
CA PRO A 155 14.98 -2.87 4.13
C PRO A 155 15.92 -2.43 3.01
N ASP A 156 17.15 -2.95 3.00
CA ASP A 156 18.16 -2.66 1.95
C ASP A 156 17.74 -3.12 0.54
N THR A 157 16.74 -4.00 0.44
CA THR A 157 16.19 -4.52 -0.81
C THR A 157 15.24 -3.55 -1.51
N VAL A 158 14.80 -2.49 -0.83
CA VAL A 158 13.88 -1.51 -1.41
C VAL A 158 14.60 -0.70 -2.48
N THR A 159 14.11 -0.78 -3.72
CA THR A 159 14.60 -0.02 -4.87
C THR A 159 13.67 1.13 -5.26
N ALA A 160 12.39 1.07 -4.86
CA ALA A 160 11.42 2.15 -5.05
C ALA A 160 10.76 2.56 -3.72
N LEU A 161 10.96 3.81 -3.32
CA LEU A 161 10.48 4.37 -2.05
C LEU A 161 9.72 5.69 -2.26
N PHE A 162 8.43 5.67 -1.94
CA PHE A 162 7.56 6.84 -1.96
C PHE A 162 7.20 7.21 -0.51
N CYS A 163 7.94 8.13 0.09
CA CYS A 163 7.84 8.58 1.48
C CYS A 163 7.51 10.07 1.62
N HIS A 164 6.94 10.68 0.57
CA HIS A 164 6.53 12.08 0.60
C HIS A 164 5.48 12.39 1.68
N SER A 165 5.35 13.65 2.07
CA SER A 165 4.38 14.13 3.05
C SER A 165 4.54 13.47 4.44
N ASN A 166 5.78 13.27 4.89
CA ASN A 166 6.10 12.78 6.23
C ASN A 166 6.70 13.91 7.09
N ARG A 167 7.34 13.56 8.21
CA ARG A 167 8.03 14.49 9.12
C ARG A 167 9.54 14.24 9.13
N LEU A 168 10.10 13.74 8.03
CA LEU A 168 11.51 13.38 7.94
C LEU A 168 12.39 14.61 8.18
N THR A 169 13.46 14.43 8.94
CA THR A 169 14.50 15.46 9.18
C THR A 169 15.83 15.15 8.48
N SER A 170 15.99 13.91 8.03
CA SER A 170 17.14 13.44 7.25
C SER A 170 16.70 12.26 6.37
N LEU A 171 17.59 11.82 5.47
CA LEU A 171 17.44 10.57 4.72
C LEU A 171 18.16 9.39 5.42
N GLU A 172 18.42 9.50 6.72
CA GLU A 172 19.03 8.40 7.48
C GLU A 172 18.14 7.15 7.43
N GLY A 173 18.76 6.00 7.10
CA GLY A 173 18.06 4.73 6.88
C GLY A 173 17.49 4.55 5.47
N CYS A 174 17.74 5.48 4.55
CA CYS A 174 17.41 5.28 3.14
C CYS A 174 18.24 4.11 2.56
N PRO A 175 17.63 3.18 1.81
CA PRO A 175 18.33 2.04 1.21
C PRO A 175 19.46 2.47 0.26
N PRO A 176 20.57 1.73 0.22
CA PRO A 176 21.74 2.10 -0.59
C PRO A 176 21.53 1.92 -2.11
N ASN A 177 20.62 1.03 -2.52
CA ASN A 177 20.37 0.68 -3.93
C ASN A 177 19.07 1.31 -4.47
N ILE A 178 18.69 2.49 -3.97
CA ILE A 178 17.44 3.13 -4.34
C ILE A 178 17.48 3.65 -5.80
N GLU A 179 16.52 3.24 -6.61
CA GLU A 179 16.38 3.66 -8.02
C GLU A 179 15.32 4.76 -8.19
N TYR A 180 14.29 4.72 -7.34
CA TYR A 180 13.21 5.70 -7.30
C TYR A 180 12.97 6.15 -5.88
N LEU A 181 13.14 7.46 -5.64
CA LEU A 181 12.95 8.05 -4.31
C LEU A 181 12.08 9.29 -4.44
N ASN A 182 10.93 9.30 -3.77
CA ASN A 182 10.14 10.52 -3.57
C ASN A 182 10.02 10.78 -2.07
N PHE A 183 10.56 11.90 -1.61
CA PHE A 183 10.52 12.36 -0.22
C PHE A 183 10.00 13.80 -0.11
N ASP A 184 9.24 14.27 -1.09
CA ASP A 184 8.70 15.63 -1.11
C ASP A 184 7.83 15.93 0.11
N HIS A 185 7.59 17.20 0.40
CA HIS A 185 6.77 17.61 1.55
C HIS A 185 7.27 17.04 2.89
N ASN A 186 8.58 16.86 3.03
CA ASN A 186 9.28 16.64 4.30
C ASN A 186 10.08 17.90 4.65
N GLU A 187 9.42 18.86 5.30
CA GLU A 187 9.98 20.19 5.58
C GLU A 187 11.21 20.17 6.49
N GLY A 188 11.39 19.10 7.27
CA GLY A 188 12.55 18.93 8.14
C GLY A 188 13.84 18.59 7.40
N ILE A 189 13.77 18.09 6.16
CA ILE A 189 14.95 17.83 5.34
C ILE A 189 15.40 19.13 4.68
N PRO A 190 16.65 19.60 4.86
CA PRO A 190 17.13 20.80 4.17
C PRO A 190 17.14 20.62 2.64
N MET A 191 17.18 21.74 1.91
CA MET A 191 17.48 21.67 0.47
C MET A 191 18.90 21.15 0.27
N LEU A 192 19.05 20.13 -0.56
CA LEU A 192 20.33 19.50 -0.85
C LEU A 192 20.79 19.94 -2.24
N GLU A 193 22.05 20.39 -2.34
CA GLU A 193 22.60 20.94 -3.59
C GLU A 193 22.96 19.87 -4.63
N SER A 194 23.21 18.64 -4.19
CA SER A 194 23.57 17.51 -5.04
C SER A 194 23.12 16.17 -4.45
N CYS A 195 23.10 15.12 -5.27
CA CYS A 195 22.76 13.78 -4.83
C CYS A 195 23.82 13.27 -3.83
N PRO A 196 23.44 12.83 -2.62
CA PRO A 196 24.40 12.27 -1.67
C PRO A 196 25.13 11.04 -2.26
N PRO A 197 26.46 10.94 -2.10
CA PRO A 197 27.26 9.89 -2.74
C PRO A 197 26.92 8.47 -2.26
N GLN A 198 26.23 8.33 -1.12
CA GLN A 198 25.77 7.04 -0.61
C GLN A 198 24.61 6.41 -1.40
N TYR A 199 24.03 7.11 -2.38
CA TYR A 199 22.95 6.61 -3.25
C TYR A 199 23.42 6.53 -4.72
N PRO A 200 24.39 5.64 -5.04
CA PRO A 200 25.06 5.63 -6.34
C PRO A 200 24.14 5.26 -7.52
N THR A 201 22.99 4.66 -7.24
CA THR A 201 21.98 4.26 -8.23
C THR A 201 21.10 5.41 -8.69
N LEU A 202 20.98 6.49 -7.92
CA LEU A 202 20.25 7.68 -8.32
C LEU A 202 21.10 8.52 -9.28
N THR A 203 20.68 8.58 -10.55
CA THR A 203 21.30 9.50 -11.51
C THR A 203 21.08 10.96 -11.09
N GLN A 204 21.99 11.84 -11.48
CA GLN A 204 21.85 13.29 -11.23
C GLN A 204 20.51 13.83 -11.76
N ASN A 205 20.03 13.35 -12.91
CA ASN A 205 18.73 13.74 -13.47
C ASN A 205 17.54 13.29 -12.61
N GLN A 206 17.57 12.05 -12.08
CA GLN A 206 16.53 11.56 -11.16
C GLN A 206 16.52 12.39 -9.87
N TRP A 207 17.70 12.67 -9.32
CA TRP A 207 17.84 13.52 -8.14
C TRP A 207 17.30 14.94 -8.37
N GLU A 208 17.68 15.56 -9.50
CA GLU A 208 17.21 16.89 -9.88
C GLU A 208 15.70 16.94 -10.08
N ALA A 209 15.09 15.88 -10.64
CA ALA A 209 13.64 15.80 -10.79
C ALA A 209 12.93 15.86 -9.43
N VAL A 210 13.41 15.09 -8.44
CA VAL A 210 12.89 15.10 -7.06
C VAL A 210 13.06 16.48 -6.42
N GLN A 211 14.25 17.10 -6.52
CA GLN A 211 14.48 18.44 -5.95
C GLN A 211 13.69 19.55 -6.67
N LYS A 212 13.40 19.39 -7.97
CA LYS A 212 12.63 20.35 -8.75
C LYS A 212 11.21 20.45 -8.23
N GLU A 213 10.55 19.33 -7.95
CA GLU A 213 9.20 19.28 -7.39
C GLU A 213 9.12 20.02 -6.04
N ARG A 214 10.12 19.84 -5.15
CA ARG A 214 10.24 20.60 -3.88
C ARG A 214 10.32 22.11 -4.06
N LYS A 215 11.00 22.61 -5.10
CA LYS A 215 11.11 24.07 -5.33
C LYS A 215 9.78 24.70 -5.73
N TYR A 216 8.94 23.98 -6.47
CA TYR A 216 7.64 24.50 -6.92
C TYR A 216 6.56 24.46 -5.83
N SER A 217 6.62 23.52 -4.88
CA SER A 217 5.68 23.44 -3.76
C SER A 217 5.85 24.60 -2.78
N HIS A 218 7.07 25.09 -2.55
CA HIS A 218 7.34 26.26 -1.69
C HIS A 218 6.90 27.61 -2.29
N LEU A 219 6.66 27.68 -3.61
CA LEU A 219 6.26 28.93 -4.28
C LEU A 219 4.74 29.20 -4.21
N HIS A 220 3.92 28.26 -3.74
CA HIS A 220 2.46 28.36 -3.70
C HIS A 220 1.87 28.57 -2.29
N ILE A 221 2.69 29.00 -1.32
CA ILE A 221 2.27 29.33 0.04
C ILE A 221 2.48 30.84 0.28
N TYR A 222 1.69 31.67 -0.39
CA TYR A 222 1.54 33.11 -0.09
C TYR A 222 0.11 33.56 -0.35
#